data_AF-A0A3P6B2L0-F1
#
_entry.id   AF-A0A3P6B2L0-F1
#
_cell.length_a   1.000
_cell.length_b   1.000
_cell.length_c   1.000
_cell.angle_alpha   90.00
_cell.angle_beta   90.00
_cell.angle_gamma   90.00
#
_symmetry.space_group_name_H-M   'P 1'
#
loop_
_entity.id
_entity.type
_entity.pdbx_description
1 polymer ?
#
loop_
_entity_poly.entity_id
_entity_poly.type
_entity_poly.pdbx_seq_one_letter_code
_entity_poly.pdbx_strand_id
1 'polypeptide(L)'
;MESRILHSSSPSSCCFSSGSINRHRFSSTSPSPNPLSVSFPQKTRTTRVLSMSKKDDDTESLSYKGSGVDIDAGTELVRRIAKMAPGIGGFGGLFPLVFVFMIWVGAGDSYLVAGTDGVGTKLKLAFETGIHHTIGIDLVAMSVNDIVTSGAKPLFFLDYFATSRLDVDLAEKVIKGIVDGCGQSDCALLGGETAEMPDFYAEGEYDLSGFAVGIVKKDSVINGKNIVAGDVLIGLPSSGVHSNGFSLVRKVVTRSGLSLKDELPGGSTTLGEALMAPTTIYVKQVLDIISRGGVKGIAHITGGGFTDNIPRVFPDGLGAVIHTDAWELPPLFKWIQQSGRIEDSEMRRTFNLGIGMVLVVSPEAASRILGEAKNGDYVAYRIGEVVDGEGVTYH
;
A
#
# COMPACT_ATOMS: atom_id res chain seq x y z
N MET A 1 -0.71 -66.83 41.73
CA MET A 1 -1.05 -65.55 42.37
C MET A 1 -0.73 -64.47 41.35
N GLU A 2 -1.66 -64.18 40.44
CA GLU A 2 -2.68 -63.11 40.58
C GLU A 2 -2.03 -61.72 40.69
N SER A 3 -2.32 -60.70 39.88
CA SER A 3 -3.36 -60.51 38.85
C SER A 3 -3.07 -59.22 38.04
N ARG A 4 -3.34 -59.29 36.72
CA ARG A 4 -4.02 -58.33 35.78
C ARG A 4 -3.80 -56.81 35.98
N ILE A 5 -3.59 -55.99 34.94
CA ILE A 5 -4.45 -55.74 33.76
C ILE A 5 -3.60 -55.28 32.54
N LEU A 6 -4.06 -55.65 31.34
CA LEU A 6 -3.47 -55.56 30.00
C LEU A 6 -4.09 -54.43 29.13
N HIS A 7 -3.32 -53.95 28.13
CA HIS A 7 -3.61 -53.64 26.69
C HIS A 7 -5.05 -53.25 26.23
N SER A 8 -5.34 -52.52 25.15
CA SER A 8 -4.64 -51.91 24.00
C SER A 8 -5.70 -51.24 23.08
N SER A 9 -5.27 -50.27 22.25
CA SER A 9 -5.68 -49.98 20.84
C SER A 9 -7.14 -50.03 20.31
N SER A 10 -7.43 -48.99 19.51
CA SER A 10 -8.34 -48.84 18.34
C SER A 10 -9.85 -48.59 18.54
N PRO A 11 -10.48 -47.70 17.72
CA PRO A 11 -11.89 -47.34 17.80
C PRO A 11 -12.75 -47.98 16.69
N SER A 12 -13.97 -48.40 17.03
CA SER A 12 -15.04 -48.63 16.05
C SER A 12 -16.44 -48.61 16.68
N SER A 13 -17.33 -47.81 16.04
CA SER A 13 -18.78 -47.94 15.87
C SER A 13 -19.74 -47.99 17.07
N CYS A 14 -20.67 -47.02 17.19
CA CYS A 14 -22.10 -47.16 16.79
C CYS A 14 -23.03 -46.05 17.34
N CYS A 15 -23.85 -45.51 16.42
CA CYS A 15 -25.29 -45.18 16.49
C CYS A 15 -25.93 -44.39 17.66
N PHE A 16 -26.55 -43.25 17.32
CA PHE A 16 -27.87 -42.69 17.75
C PHE A 16 -28.06 -41.39 16.92
N SER A 17 -29.21 -40.91 16.42
CA SER A 17 -30.58 -41.37 16.15
C SER A 17 -31.18 -40.30 15.23
N SER A 18 -31.86 -40.71 14.16
CA SER A 18 -32.59 -39.86 13.22
C SER A 18 -33.98 -39.53 13.76
N GLY A 19 -34.27 -38.24 13.99
CA GLY A 19 -35.61 -37.75 14.33
C GLY A 19 -36.28 -37.08 13.13
N SER A 20 -37.29 -37.73 12.57
CA SER A 20 -38.18 -37.25 11.51
C SER A 20 -39.19 -36.21 12.02
N ILE A 21 -39.40 -35.10 11.29
CA ILE A 21 -40.56 -34.23 11.47
C ILE A 21 -41.42 -34.27 10.21
N ASN A 22 -42.68 -34.65 10.41
CA ASN A 22 -43.67 -34.95 9.39
C ASN A 22 -44.52 -33.71 9.07
N ARG A 23 -44.98 -33.65 7.81
CA ARG A 23 -45.78 -32.57 7.21
C ARG A 23 -47.22 -32.57 7.74
N HIS A 24 -47.79 -31.38 7.94
CA HIS A 24 -49.24 -31.18 7.77
C HIS A 24 -49.53 -29.87 7.01
N ARG A 25 -50.38 -30.05 5.99
CA ARG A 25 -50.97 -29.06 5.08
C ARG A 25 -52.21 -28.46 5.75
N PHE A 26 -52.47 -27.17 5.60
CA PHE A 26 -53.83 -26.62 5.59
C PHE A 26 -53.94 -25.40 4.66
N SER A 27 -55.07 -25.34 3.96
CA SER A 27 -55.48 -24.39 2.93
C SER A 27 -56.80 -23.74 3.31
N SER A 28 -56.96 -22.44 3.06
CA SER A 28 -58.24 -21.70 2.92
C SER A 28 -57.92 -20.28 2.37
N THR A 29 -58.32 -19.82 1.17
CA THR A 29 -59.64 -19.28 0.72
C THR A 29 -60.29 -18.37 1.77
N SER A 30 -60.51 -17.05 1.64
CA SER A 30 -61.15 -16.21 0.58
C SER A 30 -61.34 -14.77 1.18
N PRO A 31 -62.17 -13.82 0.63
CA PRO A 31 -61.79 -12.72 -0.25
C PRO A 31 -62.05 -11.27 0.28
N SER A 32 -61.64 -10.28 -0.52
CA SER A 32 -61.85 -8.82 -0.43
C SER A 32 -63.32 -8.35 -0.49
N PRO A 33 -63.59 -7.09 -0.06
CA PRO A 33 -64.54 -6.25 -0.77
C PRO A 33 -63.99 -4.85 -1.12
N ASN A 34 -64.56 -4.29 -2.18
CA ASN A 34 -64.28 -2.97 -2.77
C ASN A 34 -65.54 -2.06 -2.57
N PRO A 35 -65.59 -0.79 -3.05
CA PRO A 35 -65.81 0.43 -2.26
C PRO A 35 -67.26 0.98 -2.28
N LEU A 36 -67.53 2.01 -1.47
CA LEU A 36 -68.75 2.82 -1.53
C LEU A 36 -68.45 4.33 -1.51
N SER A 37 -68.93 5.02 -2.55
CA SER A 37 -68.99 6.47 -2.74
C SER A 37 -70.29 7.05 -2.19
N VAL A 38 -70.26 8.24 -1.58
CA VAL A 38 -71.43 9.11 -1.33
C VAL A 38 -71.04 10.57 -1.57
N SER A 39 -71.98 11.39 -2.07
CA SER A 39 -71.72 12.67 -2.73
C SER A 39 -72.69 13.81 -2.31
N PHE A 40 -72.20 15.06 -2.49
CA PHE A 40 -72.89 16.38 -2.73
C PHE A 40 -73.62 17.13 -1.58
N PRO A 41 -73.93 18.47 -1.66
CA PRO A 41 -73.56 19.54 -2.63
C PRO A 41 -73.30 21.00 -2.11
N GLN A 42 -72.77 21.85 -3.02
CA GLN A 42 -73.13 23.25 -3.41
C GLN A 42 -72.62 24.57 -2.73
N LYS A 43 -72.01 25.41 -3.61
CA LYS A 43 -72.17 26.89 -3.88
C LYS A 43 -71.76 27.89 -2.78
N THR A 44 -71.24 29.11 -2.99
CA THR A 44 -70.78 29.99 -4.10
C THR A 44 -70.25 31.27 -3.42
N ARG A 45 -69.14 31.89 -3.87
CA ARG A 45 -69.03 33.33 -4.26
C ARG A 45 -67.57 33.83 -4.37
N THR A 46 -67.34 34.43 -5.53
CA THR A 46 -66.38 35.49 -5.92
C THR A 46 -65.58 36.24 -4.84
N THR A 47 -64.27 36.39 -5.05
CA THR A 47 -63.59 37.71 -5.00
C THR A 47 -62.38 37.73 -5.95
N ARG A 48 -62.22 38.85 -6.67
CA ARG A 48 -61.13 39.14 -7.60
C ARG A 48 -59.80 39.34 -6.89
N VAL A 49 -58.76 38.93 -7.62
CA VAL A 49 -57.32 39.16 -7.49
C VAL A 49 -56.93 40.53 -6.91
N LEU A 50 -56.07 40.50 -5.88
CA LEU A 50 -55.09 41.55 -5.63
C LEU A 50 -53.71 40.94 -5.87
N SER A 51 -53.07 41.43 -6.94
CA SER A 51 -51.68 41.19 -7.29
C SER A 51 -50.79 41.66 -6.14
N MET A 52 -50.04 40.73 -5.54
CA MET A 52 -48.79 41.06 -4.86
C MET A 52 -47.67 40.46 -5.70
N SER A 53 -46.84 41.36 -6.23
CA SER A 53 -45.60 41.08 -6.93
C SER A 53 -44.83 39.98 -6.19
N LYS A 54 -44.68 38.85 -6.88
CA LYS A 54 -43.68 37.85 -6.56
C LYS A 54 -42.33 38.53 -6.77
N LYS A 55 -41.66 38.88 -5.68
CA LYS A 55 -40.20 38.94 -5.70
C LYS A 55 -39.79 37.49 -5.88
N ASP A 56 -39.34 37.12 -7.07
CA ASP A 56 -38.56 35.91 -7.25
C ASP A 56 -37.27 36.12 -6.44
N ASP A 57 -37.28 35.57 -5.23
CA ASP A 57 -36.07 35.27 -4.50
C ASP A 57 -35.51 34.04 -5.22
N ASP A 58 -34.60 34.26 -6.18
CA ASP A 58 -33.73 33.23 -6.74
C ASP A 58 -32.79 32.77 -5.60
N THR A 59 -33.35 32.10 -4.60
CA THR A 59 -32.57 31.26 -3.70
C THR A 59 -32.22 30.02 -4.49
N GLU A 60 -31.10 30.08 -5.20
CA GLU A 60 -30.49 28.94 -5.88
C GLU A 60 -30.41 27.79 -4.87
N SER A 61 -31.17 26.72 -5.11
CA SER A 61 -31.27 25.61 -4.16
C SER A 61 -29.93 24.90 -4.07
N LEU A 62 -29.26 24.97 -2.91
CA LEU A 62 -28.02 24.26 -2.66
C LEU A 62 -28.27 22.75 -2.75
N SER A 63 -27.45 22.07 -3.54
CA SER A 63 -27.41 20.61 -3.61
C SER A 63 -25.99 20.14 -3.34
N TYR A 64 -25.83 18.92 -2.82
CA TYR A 64 -24.50 18.37 -2.54
C TYR A 64 -23.64 18.27 -3.81
N LYS A 65 -24.29 17.96 -4.95
CA LYS A 65 -23.69 18.04 -6.29
C LYS A 65 -23.32 19.47 -6.70
N GLY A 66 -24.15 20.45 -6.37
CA GLY A 66 -23.86 21.88 -6.55
C GLY A 66 -22.72 22.40 -5.65
N SER A 67 -22.42 21.70 -4.55
CA SER A 67 -21.24 21.93 -3.72
C SER A 67 -19.99 21.18 -4.22
N GLY A 68 -20.07 20.54 -5.39
CA GLY A 68 -18.96 19.86 -6.05
C GLY A 68 -18.73 18.40 -5.67
N VAL A 69 -19.70 17.75 -5.00
CA VAL A 69 -19.62 16.31 -4.64
C VAL A 69 -20.62 15.48 -5.45
N ASP A 70 -20.13 14.59 -6.30
CA ASP A 70 -20.91 13.77 -7.22
C ASP A 70 -21.01 12.30 -6.74
N ILE A 71 -22.08 12.03 -5.98
CA ILE A 71 -22.39 10.69 -5.45
C ILE A 71 -22.52 9.63 -6.56
N ASP A 72 -23.00 10.03 -7.76
CA ASP A 72 -23.15 9.12 -8.88
C ASP A 72 -21.78 8.68 -9.43
N ALA A 73 -20.81 9.60 -9.48
CA ALA A 73 -19.44 9.31 -9.89
C ALA A 73 -18.75 8.35 -8.91
N GLY A 74 -18.94 8.56 -7.60
CA GLY A 74 -18.47 7.64 -6.57
C GLY A 74 -19.08 6.24 -6.71
N THR A 75 -20.38 6.16 -6.98
CA THR A 75 -21.09 4.88 -7.19
C THR A 75 -20.56 4.13 -8.42
N GLU A 76 -20.34 4.83 -9.53
CA GLU A 76 -19.75 4.24 -10.73
C GLU A 76 -18.32 3.74 -10.48
N LEU A 77 -17.50 4.51 -9.75
CA LEU A 77 -16.16 4.10 -9.39
C LEU A 77 -16.17 2.79 -8.58
N VAL A 78 -16.98 2.70 -7.52
CA VAL A 78 -17.14 1.48 -6.71
C VAL A 78 -17.53 0.28 -7.58
N ARG A 79 -18.44 0.47 -8.55
CA ARG A 79 -18.83 -0.58 -9.50
C ARG A 79 -17.67 -1.07 -10.37
N ARG A 80 -16.74 -0.18 -10.77
CA ARG A 80 -15.54 -0.57 -11.53
C ARG A 80 -14.53 -1.28 -10.64
N ILE A 81 -14.30 -0.77 -9.43
CA ILE A 81 -13.40 -1.40 -8.43
C ILE A 81 -13.85 -2.82 -8.10
N ALA A 82 -15.15 -3.04 -7.85
CA ALA A 82 -15.68 -4.35 -7.48
C ALA A 82 -15.43 -5.45 -8.54
N LYS A 83 -15.17 -5.08 -9.80
CA LYS A 83 -14.75 -6.02 -10.85
C LYS A 83 -13.28 -6.43 -10.75
N MET A 84 -12.43 -5.56 -10.22
CA MET A 84 -10.99 -5.77 -10.09
C MET A 84 -10.62 -6.37 -8.72
N ALA A 85 -11.33 -5.98 -7.67
CA ALA A 85 -11.14 -6.45 -6.29
C ALA A 85 -12.48 -6.94 -5.70
N PRO A 86 -12.84 -8.22 -5.95
CA PRO A 86 -14.06 -8.81 -5.43
C PRO A 86 -14.05 -8.81 -3.89
N GLY A 87 -15.05 -8.17 -3.27
CA GLY A 87 -15.14 -8.03 -1.81
C GLY A 87 -15.23 -6.57 -1.34
N ILE A 88 -14.95 -5.61 -2.23
CA ILE A 88 -15.11 -4.18 -1.98
C ILE A 88 -16.57 -3.76 -2.28
N GLY A 89 -17.12 -2.84 -1.46
CA GLY A 89 -18.47 -2.27 -1.63
C GLY A 89 -19.40 -2.42 -0.42
N GLY A 90 -18.97 -3.08 0.65
CA GLY A 90 -19.67 -3.08 1.95
C GLY A 90 -19.18 -1.96 2.88
N PHE A 91 -19.86 -1.76 4.02
CA PHE A 91 -19.51 -0.75 5.05
C PHE A 91 -18.10 -0.93 5.65
N GLY A 92 -17.50 -2.09 5.50
CA GLY A 92 -16.14 -2.39 5.92
C GLY A 92 -15.71 -3.75 5.38
N GLY A 93 -14.45 -3.88 5.00
CA GLY A 93 -13.90 -5.16 4.58
C GLY A 93 -13.55 -6.05 5.77
N LEU A 94 -13.83 -7.34 5.63
CA LEU A 94 -13.55 -8.35 6.65
C LEU A 94 -12.41 -9.27 6.19
N PHE A 95 -11.39 -9.43 7.02
CA PHE A 95 -10.26 -10.31 6.70
C PHE A 95 -10.25 -11.55 7.63
N PRO A 96 -10.31 -12.77 7.09
CA PRO A 96 -10.41 -13.99 7.90
C PRO A 96 -9.06 -14.35 8.54
N LEU A 97 -8.91 -14.10 9.84
CA LEU A 97 -7.68 -14.39 10.57
C LEU A 97 -7.47 -15.87 10.92
N VAL A 98 -8.56 -16.66 11.03
CA VAL A 98 -8.49 -18.08 11.44
C VAL A 98 -7.57 -18.89 10.51
N PHE A 99 -7.64 -18.63 9.20
CA PHE A 99 -6.81 -19.32 8.21
C PHE A 99 -5.33 -18.90 8.31
N VAL A 100 -5.07 -17.64 8.64
CA VAL A 100 -3.72 -17.11 8.87
C VAL A 100 -3.09 -17.73 10.11
N PHE A 101 -3.83 -17.79 11.21
CA PHE A 101 -3.35 -18.42 12.44
C PHE A 101 -3.08 -19.91 12.26
N MET A 102 -3.91 -20.61 11.49
CA MET A 102 -3.77 -22.05 11.28
C MET A 102 -2.56 -22.42 10.39
N ILE A 103 -2.22 -21.59 9.40
CA ILE A 103 -1.18 -21.89 8.40
C ILE A 103 0.16 -21.22 8.71
N TRP A 104 0.14 -19.94 9.12
CA TRP A 104 1.35 -19.12 9.16
C TRP A 104 1.89 -18.93 10.57
N VAL A 105 1.02 -18.80 11.56
CA VAL A 105 1.43 -18.24 12.85
C VAL A 105 1.36 -19.21 14.02
N GLY A 106 0.55 -20.27 13.92
CA GLY A 106 0.21 -21.08 15.09
C GLY A 106 -0.76 -20.33 16.02
N ALA A 107 -1.49 -21.05 16.84
CA ALA A 107 -2.39 -20.44 17.81
C ALA A 107 -1.57 -19.77 18.94
N GLY A 108 -1.64 -18.45 19.08
CA GLY A 108 -1.40 -17.78 20.36
C GLY A 108 -0.42 -16.59 20.43
N ASP A 109 0.55 -16.42 19.52
CA ASP A 109 1.64 -15.43 19.76
C ASP A 109 2.08 -14.66 18.50
N SER A 110 1.31 -13.62 18.15
CA SER A 110 1.60 -12.74 17.01
C SER A 110 1.34 -11.28 17.33
N TYR A 111 2.04 -10.40 16.60
CA TYR A 111 1.70 -9.00 16.49
C TYR A 111 1.03 -8.71 15.15
N LEU A 112 0.05 -7.82 15.18
CA LEU A 112 -0.34 -7.06 13.99
C LEU A 112 0.62 -5.89 13.84
N VAL A 113 1.12 -5.69 12.63
CA VAL A 113 1.99 -4.57 12.28
C VAL A 113 1.23 -3.70 11.29
N ALA A 114 1.03 -2.44 11.63
CA ALA A 114 0.33 -1.50 10.78
C ALA A 114 1.30 -0.40 10.30
N GLY A 115 1.16 0.00 9.05
CA GLY A 115 1.88 1.11 8.46
C GLY A 115 0.93 1.98 7.65
N THR A 116 1.20 3.28 7.61
CA THR A 116 0.48 4.22 6.74
C THR A 116 1.48 5.15 6.09
N ASP A 117 1.28 5.40 4.81
CA ASP A 117 2.13 6.31 4.04
C ASP A 117 1.36 6.92 2.87
N GLY A 118 1.91 7.99 2.30
CA GLY A 118 1.44 8.60 1.06
C GLY A 118 2.46 8.44 -0.07
N VAL A 119 2.06 8.84 -1.27
CA VAL A 119 2.99 8.89 -2.42
C VAL A 119 3.90 10.12 -2.34
N GLY A 120 3.40 11.22 -1.79
CA GLY A 120 4.13 12.48 -1.69
C GLY A 120 4.28 13.20 -3.03
N THR A 121 5.33 14.01 -3.17
CA THR A 121 5.45 14.98 -4.28
C THR A 121 5.72 14.37 -5.65
N LYS A 122 5.85 13.04 -5.75
CA LYS A 122 5.83 12.30 -7.03
C LYS A 122 4.50 12.49 -7.76
N LEU A 123 3.40 12.69 -7.04
CA LEU A 123 2.08 12.99 -7.61
C LEU A 123 2.10 14.18 -8.59
N LYS A 124 2.91 15.21 -8.31
CA LYS A 124 3.04 16.34 -9.24
C LYS A 124 3.60 15.94 -10.61
N LEU A 125 4.52 14.97 -10.67
CA LEU A 125 4.98 14.43 -11.96
C LEU A 125 3.94 13.52 -12.59
N ALA A 126 3.17 12.78 -11.80
CA ALA A 126 2.05 11.99 -12.32
C ALA A 126 1.06 12.89 -13.07
N PHE A 127 0.72 14.06 -12.52
CA PHE A 127 -0.15 15.04 -13.18
C PHE A 127 0.45 15.61 -14.46
N GLU A 128 1.74 15.97 -14.44
CA GLU A 128 2.44 16.55 -15.59
C GLU A 128 2.62 15.55 -16.74
N THR A 129 2.85 14.27 -16.42
CA THR A 129 3.09 13.20 -17.40
C THR A 129 1.81 12.48 -17.85
N GLY A 130 0.73 12.55 -17.06
CA GLY A 130 -0.47 11.72 -17.23
C GLY A 130 -0.27 10.25 -16.85
N ILE A 131 0.85 9.89 -16.20
CA ILE A 131 1.17 8.52 -15.79
C ILE A 131 0.56 8.27 -14.40
N HIS A 132 -0.70 7.82 -14.37
CA HIS A 132 -1.43 7.53 -13.13
C HIS A 132 -1.53 6.04 -12.81
N HIS A 133 -1.37 5.16 -13.80
CA HIS A 133 -1.63 3.72 -13.66
C HIS A 133 -0.61 2.96 -12.81
N THR A 134 0.55 3.56 -12.53
CA THR A 134 1.60 2.98 -11.66
C THR A 134 1.67 3.63 -10.28
N ILE A 135 1.01 4.77 -10.07
CA ILE A 135 1.15 5.54 -8.81
C ILE A 135 0.55 4.81 -7.60
N GLY A 136 -0.46 3.97 -7.84
CA GLY A 136 -1.00 3.09 -6.82
C GLY A 136 -0.02 2.00 -6.37
N ILE A 137 0.93 1.61 -7.22
CA ILE A 137 2.00 0.68 -6.84
C ILE A 137 2.95 1.39 -5.87
N ASP A 138 3.30 2.66 -6.15
CA ASP A 138 4.11 3.47 -5.22
C ASP A 138 3.44 3.58 -3.85
N LEU A 139 2.14 3.87 -3.81
CA LEU A 139 1.35 3.97 -2.57
C LEU A 139 1.45 2.67 -1.74
N VAL A 140 1.21 1.52 -2.38
CA VAL A 140 1.28 0.23 -1.69
C VAL A 140 2.70 -0.06 -1.23
N ALA A 141 3.68 0.12 -2.12
CA ALA A 141 5.09 -0.18 -1.86
C ALA A 141 5.63 0.56 -0.63
N MET A 142 5.30 1.84 -0.48
CA MET A 142 5.75 2.64 0.67
C MET A 142 5.31 2.01 2.00
N SER A 143 4.04 1.63 2.14
CA SER A 143 3.53 1.05 3.39
C SER A 143 3.96 -0.41 3.59
N VAL A 144 3.94 -1.26 2.55
CA VAL A 144 4.23 -2.70 2.70
C VAL A 144 5.72 -2.97 2.90
N ASN A 145 6.60 -2.16 2.29
CA ASN A 145 8.04 -2.27 2.49
C ASN A 145 8.43 -1.85 3.91
N ASP A 146 7.71 -0.93 4.54
CA ASP A 146 7.94 -0.55 5.93
C ASP A 146 7.56 -1.67 6.89
N ILE A 147 6.37 -2.27 6.74
CA ILE A 147 5.95 -3.33 7.67
C ILE A 147 6.79 -4.61 7.52
N VAL A 148 7.29 -4.93 6.31
CA VAL A 148 8.16 -6.10 6.10
C VAL A 148 9.52 -5.95 6.80
N THR A 149 9.95 -4.74 7.17
CA THR A 149 11.19 -4.52 7.93
C THR A 149 11.19 -5.23 9.29
N SER A 150 10.02 -5.43 9.89
CA SER A 150 9.84 -6.21 11.12
C SER A 150 9.73 -7.72 10.89
N GLY A 151 9.80 -8.17 9.64
CA GLY A 151 9.50 -9.53 9.20
C GLY A 151 8.00 -9.84 9.10
N ALA A 152 7.15 -8.82 9.05
CA ALA A 152 5.71 -9.02 8.95
C ALA A 152 5.29 -9.39 7.53
N LYS A 153 4.37 -10.35 7.44
CA LYS A 153 3.67 -10.68 6.20
C LYS A 153 2.47 -9.73 6.03
N PRO A 154 2.40 -8.92 4.97
CA PRO A 154 1.20 -8.13 4.67
C PRO A 154 -0.04 -9.03 4.53
N LEU A 155 -1.16 -8.60 5.11
CA LEU A 155 -2.45 -9.28 5.04
C LEU A 155 -3.41 -8.54 4.14
N PHE A 156 -3.59 -7.25 4.42
CA PHE A 156 -4.50 -6.41 3.67
C PHE A 156 -4.06 -4.95 3.63
N PHE A 157 -4.65 -4.24 2.68
CA PHE A 157 -4.41 -2.83 2.40
C PHE A 157 -5.73 -2.06 2.37
N LEU A 158 -5.71 -0.80 2.81
CA LEU A 158 -6.78 0.16 2.56
C LEU A 158 -6.21 1.44 1.94
N ASP A 159 -7.02 2.13 1.16
CA ASP A 159 -6.64 3.40 0.54
C ASP A 159 -7.63 4.54 0.84
N TYR A 160 -7.13 5.77 0.80
CA TYR A 160 -7.91 6.99 0.83
C TYR A 160 -7.50 7.85 -0.35
N PHE A 161 -8.46 8.12 -1.24
CA PHE A 161 -8.30 8.93 -2.44
C PHE A 161 -9.02 10.26 -2.22
N ALA A 162 -8.30 11.37 -2.28
CA ALA A 162 -8.85 12.71 -2.16
C ALA A 162 -8.60 13.50 -3.45
N THR A 163 -9.59 14.23 -3.95
CA THR A 163 -9.45 15.04 -5.17
C THR A 163 -10.32 16.30 -5.08
N SER A 164 -10.06 17.27 -5.94
CA SER A 164 -10.95 18.43 -6.12
C SER A 164 -12.30 17.99 -6.67
N ARG A 165 -12.26 17.24 -7.77
CA ARG A 165 -13.41 16.65 -8.45
C ARG A 165 -13.04 15.27 -8.97
N LEU A 166 -13.99 14.33 -8.89
CA LEU A 166 -13.75 12.94 -9.26
C LEU A 166 -13.80 12.76 -10.78
N ASP A 167 -12.63 12.49 -11.37
CA ASP A 167 -12.51 11.85 -12.68
C ASP A 167 -12.45 10.33 -12.46
N VAL A 168 -13.53 9.65 -12.84
CA VAL A 168 -13.68 8.20 -12.64
C VAL A 168 -12.65 7.41 -13.45
N ASP A 169 -12.31 7.84 -14.67
CA ASP A 169 -11.37 7.11 -15.54
C ASP A 169 -9.94 7.24 -15.02
N LEU A 170 -9.59 8.40 -14.46
CA LEU A 170 -8.32 8.62 -13.78
C LEU A 170 -8.25 7.83 -12.47
N ALA A 171 -9.28 7.91 -11.63
CA ALA A 171 -9.32 7.19 -10.35
C ALA A 171 -9.23 5.67 -10.56
N GLU A 172 -9.90 5.12 -11.58
CA GLU A 172 -9.80 3.71 -11.96
C GLU A 172 -8.35 3.30 -12.29
N LYS A 173 -7.60 4.15 -13.03
CA LYS A 173 -6.18 3.88 -13.32
C LYS A 173 -5.34 3.82 -12.04
N VAL A 174 -5.56 4.75 -11.12
CA VAL A 174 -4.85 4.79 -9.84
C VAL A 174 -5.14 3.54 -9.02
N ILE A 175 -6.42 3.20 -8.85
CA ILE A 175 -6.85 2.03 -8.07
C ILE A 175 -6.38 0.72 -8.72
N LYS A 176 -6.35 0.63 -10.04
CA LYS A 176 -5.72 -0.51 -10.72
C LYS A 176 -4.26 -0.68 -10.28
N GLY A 177 -3.49 0.40 -10.19
CA GLY A 177 -2.12 0.37 -9.65
C GLY A 177 -2.07 -0.11 -8.19
N ILE A 178 -3.05 0.26 -7.36
CA ILE A 178 -3.16 -0.21 -5.97
C ILE A 178 -3.42 -1.73 -5.95
N VAL A 179 -4.34 -2.21 -6.79
CA VAL A 179 -4.64 -3.65 -6.92
C VAL A 179 -3.40 -4.41 -7.40
N ASP A 180 -2.68 -3.89 -8.39
CA ASP A 180 -1.44 -4.48 -8.91
C ASP A 180 -0.35 -4.53 -7.82
N GLY A 181 -0.21 -3.47 -7.02
CA GLY A 181 0.71 -3.43 -5.88
C GLY A 181 0.34 -4.41 -4.77
N CYS A 182 -0.95 -4.54 -4.46
CA CYS A 182 -1.46 -5.53 -3.51
C CYS A 182 -1.15 -6.97 -3.96
N GLY A 183 -1.34 -7.26 -5.26
CA GLY A 183 -0.98 -8.55 -5.85
C GLY A 183 0.52 -8.86 -5.82
N GLN A 184 1.38 -7.85 -6.01
CA GLN A 184 2.83 -8.01 -5.83
C GLN A 184 3.21 -8.31 -4.38
N SER A 185 2.44 -7.78 -3.42
CA SER A 185 2.69 -7.90 -1.97
C SER A 185 2.02 -9.11 -1.31
N ASP A 186 1.25 -9.91 -2.06
CA ASP A 186 0.36 -10.97 -1.54
C ASP A 186 -0.61 -10.49 -0.44
N CYS A 187 -1.08 -9.24 -0.51
CA CYS A 187 -2.12 -8.71 0.37
C CYS A 187 -3.42 -8.45 -0.39
N ALA A 188 -4.55 -8.45 0.32
CA ALA A 188 -5.84 -8.10 -0.24
C ALA A 188 -6.09 -6.59 -0.17
N LEU A 189 -6.62 -5.98 -1.22
CA LEU A 189 -7.24 -4.66 -1.10
C LEU A 189 -8.60 -4.83 -0.40
N LEU A 190 -8.70 -4.37 0.85
CA LEU A 190 -9.83 -4.68 1.72
C LEU A 190 -10.95 -3.64 1.64
N GLY A 191 -10.60 -2.42 1.25
CA GLY A 191 -11.53 -1.32 1.07
C GLY A 191 -10.78 -0.01 0.93
N GLY A 192 -11.52 1.06 0.67
CA GLY A 192 -10.98 2.39 0.60
C GLY A 192 -12.08 3.43 0.61
N GLU A 193 -11.70 4.70 0.56
CA GLU A 193 -12.62 5.83 0.57
C GLU A 193 -12.24 6.84 -0.51
N THR A 194 -13.24 7.49 -1.11
CA THR A 194 -13.03 8.51 -2.15
C THR A 194 -13.74 9.80 -1.75
N ALA A 195 -12.97 10.88 -1.63
CA ALA A 195 -13.47 12.18 -1.19
C ALA A 195 -13.26 13.26 -2.24
N GLU A 196 -14.34 13.98 -2.58
CA GLU A 196 -14.31 15.19 -3.40
C GLU A 196 -14.31 16.43 -2.48
N MET A 197 -13.30 17.28 -2.64
CA MET A 197 -13.02 18.45 -1.81
C MET A 197 -12.54 19.61 -2.71
N PRO A 198 -13.45 20.23 -3.50
CA PRO A 198 -13.11 21.20 -4.54
C PRO A 198 -12.40 22.46 -4.03
N ASP A 199 -12.69 22.87 -2.80
CA ASP A 199 -12.06 24.04 -2.17
C ASP A 199 -10.70 23.73 -1.52
N PHE A 200 -10.34 22.46 -1.41
CA PHE A 200 -9.11 22.02 -0.76
C PHE A 200 -8.02 21.63 -1.75
N TYR A 201 -8.39 20.91 -2.82
CA TYR A 201 -7.46 20.48 -3.87
C TYR A 201 -7.61 21.31 -5.13
N ALA A 202 -6.49 21.55 -5.81
CA ALA A 202 -6.52 22.16 -7.14
C ALA A 202 -7.19 21.22 -8.15
N GLU A 203 -7.82 21.81 -9.17
CA GLU A 203 -8.47 21.03 -10.24
C GLU A 203 -7.46 20.11 -10.95
N GLY A 204 -7.87 18.85 -11.15
CA GLY A 204 -7.03 17.81 -11.75
C GLY A 204 -5.97 17.20 -10.82
N GLU A 205 -5.88 17.66 -9.57
CA GLU A 205 -4.97 17.11 -8.57
C GLU A 205 -5.68 16.22 -7.56
N TYR A 206 -5.00 15.16 -7.14
CA TYR A 206 -5.46 14.24 -6.11
C TYR A 206 -4.34 13.91 -5.12
N ASP A 207 -4.71 13.47 -3.93
CA ASP A 207 -3.80 12.92 -2.93
C ASP A 207 -4.21 11.49 -2.55
N LEU A 208 -3.23 10.72 -2.12
CA LEU A 208 -3.37 9.30 -1.81
C LEU A 208 -2.75 9.01 -0.45
N SER A 209 -3.51 8.32 0.39
CA SER A 209 -2.99 7.69 1.61
C SER A 209 -3.28 6.20 1.60
N GLY A 210 -2.29 5.42 2.01
CA GLY A 210 -2.34 3.97 2.08
C GLY A 210 -2.22 3.48 3.51
N PHE A 211 -2.80 2.31 3.79
CA PHE A 211 -2.80 1.67 5.09
C PHE A 211 -2.57 0.18 4.92
N ALA A 212 -1.40 -0.31 5.29
CA ALA A 212 -1.08 -1.72 5.27
C ALA A 212 -1.18 -2.33 6.66
N VAL A 213 -1.78 -3.51 6.77
CA VAL A 213 -1.75 -4.33 7.98
C VAL A 213 -1.15 -5.68 7.66
N GLY A 214 -0.14 -6.06 8.43
CA GLY A 214 0.53 -7.35 8.36
C GLY A 214 0.55 -8.07 9.70
N ILE A 215 1.13 -9.27 9.69
CA ILE A 215 1.25 -10.12 10.87
C ILE A 215 2.66 -10.70 10.99
N VAL A 216 3.16 -10.80 12.21
CA VAL A 216 4.45 -11.42 12.53
C VAL A 216 4.36 -12.24 13.81
N LYS A 217 5.05 -13.38 13.86
CA LYS A 217 5.23 -14.15 15.10
C LYS A 217 6.04 -13.34 16.10
N LYS A 218 5.65 -13.32 17.36
CA LYS A 218 6.34 -12.59 18.42
C LYS A 218 7.85 -12.88 18.48
N ASP A 219 8.23 -14.15 18.40
CA ASP A 219 9.62 -14.59 18.47
C ASP A 219 10.38 -14.47 17.14
N SER A 220 9.69 -14.12 16.06
CA SER A 220 10.29 -13.90 14.73
C SER A 220 10.38 -12.42 14.35
N VAL A 221 10.01 -11.50 15.26
CA VAL A 221 10.14 -10.07 15.03
C VAL A 221 11.62 -9.72 14.79
N ILE A 222 11.88 -9.12 13.65
CA ILE A 222 13.19 -8.56 13.31
C ILE A 222 13.22 -7.12 13.80
N ASN A 223 14.15 -6.81 14.69
CA ASN A 223 14.25 -5.49 15.32
C ASN A 223 15.69 -5.04 15.58
N GLY A 224 16.68 -5.72 15.00
CA GLY A 224 18.07 -5.29 15.07
C GLY A 224 18.82 -5.60 16.36
N LYS A 225 18.15 -6.04 17.44
CA LYS A 225 18.76 -6.22 18.76
C LYS A 225 19.98 -7.18 18.81
N ASN A 226 20.10 -8.06 17.82
CA ASN A 226 21.16 -9.08 17.73
C ASN A 226 22.24 -8.71 16.69
N ILE A 227 22.19 -7.49 16.15
CA ILE A 227 23.23 -6.96 15.27
C ILE A 227 24.50 -6.75 16.07
N VAL A 228 25.64 -7.11 15.48
CA VAL A 228 26.98 -6.96 16.05
C VAL A 228 27.95 -6.44 14.98
N ALA A 229 29.06 -5.84 15.41
CA ALA A 229 30.15 -5.50 14.51
C ALA A 229 30.62 -6.74 13.72
N GLY A 230 30.89 -6.56 12.43
CA GLY A 230 31.21 -7.62 11.48
C GLY A 230 30.01 -8.26 10.78
N ASP A 231 28.78 -7.94 11.17
CA ASP A 231 27.60 -8.27 10.35
C ASP A 231 27.66 -7.55 8.99
N VAL A 232 27.08 -8.17 7.97
CA VAL A 232 27.20 -7.72 6.58
C VAL A 232 25.93 -6.99 6.16
N LEU A 233 26.09 -5.89 5.41
CA LEU A 233 24.98 -5.18 4.79
C LEU A 233 24.79 -5.69 3.35
N ILE A 234 23.59 -6.19 3.08
CA ILE A 234 23.15 -6.59 1.74
C ILE A 234 22.14 -5.57 1.21
N GLY A 235 22.46 -4.95 0.08
CA GLY A 235 21.56 -4.01 -0.61
C GLY A 235 20.75 -4.70 -1.70
N LEU A 236 19.44 -4.43 -1.74
CA LEU A 236 18.54 -4.82 -2.82
C LEU A 236 18.28 -3.61 -3.73
N PRO A 237 18.39 -3.77 -5.06
CA PRO A 237 18.32 -2.65 -5.99
C PRO A 237 16.95 -1.97 -5.97
N SER A 238 16.95 -0.65 -6.13
CA SER A 238 15.77 0.16 -6.40
C SER A 238 15.50 0.26 -7.90
N SER A 239 14.24 0.47 -8.29
CA SER A 239 13.83 0.82 -9.67
C SER A 239 14.17 2.25 -10.09
N GLY A 240 14.63 3.10 -9.17
CA GLY A 240 14.89 4.52 -9.38
C GLY A 240 14.77 5.29 -8.07
N VAL A 241 14.34 6.55 -8.12
CA VAL A 241 14.15 7.41 -6.93
C VAL A 241 13.03 6.94 -5.98
N HIS A 242 12.27 5.92 -6.37
CA HIS A 242 11.09 5.41 -5.65
C HIS A 242 10.04 6.50 -5.44
N SER A 243 9.62 6.79 -4.20
CA SER A 243 8.62 7.82 -3.87
C SER A 243 9.21 8.97 -3.02
N ASN A 244 10.53 9.12 -2.98
CA ASN A 244 11.22 10.10 -2.14
C ASN A 244 12.07 11.10 -2.95
N GLY A 245 12.28 12.29 -2.39
CA GLY A 245 13.15 13.32 -2.99
C GLY A 245 12.55 14.08 -4.19
N PHE A 246 11.28 13.85 -4.55
CA PHE A 246 10.67 14.45 -5.75
C PHE A 246 10.58 15.98 -5.72
N SER A 247 10.51 16.59 -4.54
CA SER A 247 10.58 18.05 -4.40
C SER A 247 11.91 18.61 -4.91
N LEU A 248 13.02 17.90 -4.69
CA LEU A 248 14.33 18.26 -5.20
C LEU A 248 14.46 17.90 -6.69
N VAL A 249 14.02 16.70 -7.08
CA VAL A 249 14.01 16.26 -8.48
C VAL A 249 13.32 17.28 -9.38
N ARG A 250 12.13 17.77 -9.01
CA ARG A 250 11.40 18.77 -9.81
C ARG A 250 12.22 20.05 -10.02
N LYS A 251 12.92 20.53 -8.99
CA LYS A 251 13.82 21.69 -9.11
C LYS A 251 14.99 21.39 -10.05
N VAL A 252 15.53 20.16 -10.02
CA VAL A 252 16.59 19.74 -10.94
C VAL A 252 16.10 19.69 -12.39
N VAL A 253 14.91 19.15 -12.65
CA VAL A 253 14.28 19.14 -13.98
C VAL A 253 14.12 20.58 -14.51
N THR A 254 13.55 21.48 -13.71
CA THR A 254 13.41 22.89 -14.11
C THR A 254 14.76 23.55 -14.40
N ARG A 255 15.79 23.24 -13.59
CA ARG A 255 17.13 23.82 -13.75
C ARG A 255 17.88 23.26 -14.96
N SER A 256 17.71 21.98 -15.29
CA SER A 256 18.41 21.33 -16.40
C SER A 256 17.94 21.84 -17.76
N GLY A 257 16.70 22.34 -17.83
CA GLY A 257 16.06 22.74 -19.08
C GLY A 257 15.56 21.56 -19.92
N LEU A 258 15.67 20.32 -19.42
CA LEU A 258 15.11 19.14 -20.07
C LEU A 258 13.60 19.05 -19.80
N SER A 259 12.88 18.61 -20.81
CA SER A 259 11.49 18.15 -20.72
C SER A 259 11.45 16.71 -20.21
N LEU A 260 10.32 16.32 -19.59
CA LEU A 260 10.07 14.92 -19.21
C LEU A 260 10.00 13.96 -20.41
N LYS A 261 9.88 14.49 -21.64
CA LYS A 261 9.88 13.71 -22.88
C LYS A 261 11.26 13.53 -23.49
N ASP A 262 12.27 14.25 -23.00
CA ASP A 262 13.64 14.13 -23.50
C ASP A 262 14.26 12.83 -22.97
N GLU A 263 15.24 12.29 -23.71
CA GLU A 263 15.99 11.12 -23.28
C GLU A 263 16.78 11.42 -22.00
N LEU A 264 16.77 10.48 -21.05
CA LEU A 264 17.60 10.57 -19.86
C LEU A 264 19.08 10.47 -20.27
N PRO A 265 19.94 11.46 -19.94
CA PRO A 265 21.36 11.36 -20.24
C PRO A 265 21.99 10.12 -19.61
N GLY A 266 22.56 9.26 -20.46
CA GLY A 266 23.17 7.98 -20.04
C GLY A 266 22.18 6.85 -19.77
N GLY A 267 20.88 7.06 -20.02
CA GLY A 267 19.83 6.04 -19.94
C GLY A 267 19.27 5.66 -21.32
N SER A 268 18.32 4.72 -21.33
CA SER A 268 17.63 4.23 -22.54
C SER A 268 16.14 4.58 -22.59
N THR A 269 15.66 5.36 -21.62
CA THR A 269 14.25 5.79 -21.49
C THR A 269 14.19 7.31 -21.46
N THR A 270 12.99 7.86 -21.60
CA THR A 270 12.77 9.28 -21.33
C THR A 270 13.00 9.59 -19.84
N LEU A 271 13.27 10.86 -19.54
CA LEU A 271 13.39 11.35 -18.17
C LEU A 271 12.11 11.12 -17.36
N GLY A 272 10.95 11.34 -17.97
CA GLY A 272 9.64 11.11 -17.35
C GLY A 272 9.41 9.65 -17.00
N GLU A 273 9.73 8.72 -17.91
CA GLU A 273 9.62 7.28 -17.65
C GLU A 273 10.55 6.84 -16.51
N ALA A 274 11.81 7.31 -16.51
CA ALA A 274 12.77 6.97 -15.45
C ALA A 274 12.33 7.49 -14.08
N LEU A 275 11.77 8.70 -14.02
CA LEU A 275 11.26 9.30 -12.78
C LEU A 275 9.93 8.69 -12.32
N MET A 276 9.09 8.24 -13.25
CA MET A 276 7.80 7.61 -12.97
C MET A 276 7.87 6.09 -12.80
N ALA A 277 9.07 5.50 -12.84
CA ALA A 277 9.26 4.10 -12.52
C ALA A 277 8.64 3.79 -11.13
N PRO A 278 7.78 2.76 -11.02
CA PRO A 278 7.11 2.44 -9.76
C PRO A 278 8.11 1.94 -8.72
N THR A 279 7.87 2.28 -7.46
CA THR A 279 8.66 1.80 -6.32
C THR A 279 8.65 0.28 -6.27
N THR A 280 9.81 -0.31 -6.05
CA THR A 280 9.98 -1.76 -5.96
C THR A 280 9.31 -2.29 -4.70
N ILE A 281 8.48 -3.34 -4.83
CA ILE A 281 7.88 -4.04 -3.70
C ILE A 281 8.78 -5.23 -3.34
N TYR A 282 9.36 -5.22 -2.13
CA TYR A 282 10.35 -6.20 -1.70
C TYR A 282 9.76 -7.38 -0.92
N VAL A 283 8.45 -7.37 -0.63
CA VAL A 283 7.79 -8.26 0.32
C VAL A 283 8.12 -9.74 0.09
N LYS A 284 7.90 -10.26 -1.12
CA LYS A 284 8.11 -11.68 -1.44
C LYS A 284 9.58 -12.09 -1.27
N GLN A 285 10.49 -11.29 -1.83
CA GLN A 285 11.92 -11.55 -1.78
C GLN A 285 12.44 -11.51 -0.32
N VAL A 286 12.03 -10.49 0.44
CA VAL A 286 12.47 -10.33 1.83
C VAL A 286 11.93 -11.44 2.72
N LEU A 287 10.64 -11.81 2.60
CA LEU A 287 10.08 -12.92 3.36
C LEU A 287 10.71 -14.27 3.01
N ASP A 288 11.07 -14.51 1.75
CA ASP A 288 11.83 -15.71 1.37
C ASP A 288 13.20 -15.73 2.04
N ILE A 289 13.97 -14.63 1.99
CA ILE A 289 15.28 -14.51 2.64
C ILE A 289 15.16 -14.72 4.15
N ILE A 290 14.16 -14.10 4.80
CA ILE A 290 13.89 -14.26 6.23
C ILE A 290 13.63 -15.74 6.58
N SER A 291 12.85 -16.44 5.76
CA SER A 291 12.50 -17.86 6.00
C SER A 291 13.73 -18.78 6.03
N ARG A 292 14.84 -18.37 5.39
CA ARG A 292 16.13 -19.09 5.37
C ARG A 292 17.04 -18.72 6.56
N GLY A 293 16.64 -17.78 7.40
CA GLY A 293 17.31 -17.38 8.64
C GLY A 293 18.54 -16.49 8.46
N GLY A 294 19.03 -15.91 9.56
CA GLY A 294 20.26 -15.11 9.58
C GLY A 294 20.10 -13.62 9.27
N VAL A 295 18.87 -13.14 9.01
CA VAL A 295 18.53 -11.72 8.96
C VAL A 295 18.36 -11.20 10.39
N LYS A 296 19.05 -10.10 10.71
CA LYS A 296 19.10 -9.50 12.04
C LYS A 296 18.44 -8.12 12.07
N GLY A 297 18.50 -7.38 10.97
CA GLY A 297 17.85 -6.09 10.78
C GLY A 297 17.53 -5.83 9.33
N ILE A 298 16.57 -4.93 9.09
CA ILE A 298 16.11 -4.53 7.77
C ILE A 298 15.86 -3.03 7.81
N ALA A 299 16.37 -2.31 6.81
CA ALA A 299 16.13 -0.88 6.63
C ALA A 299 15.57 -0.63 5.23
N HIS A 300 14.34 -0.10 5.17
CA HIS A 300 13.76 0.44 3.95
C HIS A 300 14.36 1.82 3.69
N ILE A 301 14.94 2.03 2.51
CA ILE A 301 15.66 3.27 2.19
C ILE A 301 14.69 4.26 1.54
N THR A 302 14.17 5.17 2.36
CA THR A 302 13.21 6.22 1.98
C THR A 302 13.82 7.62 2.18
N GLY A 303 13.03 8.60 2.62
CA GLY A 303 13.53 9.92 3.00
C GLY A 303 14.61 9.79 4.09
N GLY A 304 15.71 10.54 3.93
CA GLY A 304 16.89 10.40 4.79
C GLY A 304 17.98 9.46 4.23
N GLY A 305 17.69 8.72 3.15
CA GLY A 305 18.65 7.92 2.41
C GLY A 305 19.35 6.88 3.31
N PHE A 306 20.62 6.57 3.05
CA PHE A 306 21.36 5.60 3.86
C PHE A 306 21.70 6.16 5.24
N THR A 307 22.06 7.44 5.28
CA THR A 307 22.55 8.13 6.49
C THR A 307 21.54 8.07 7.63
N ASP A 308 20.26 8.31 7.33
CA ASP A 308 19.25 8.42 8.37
C ASP A 308 18.44 7.13 8.56
N ASN A 309 18.41 6.20 7.60
CA ASN A 309 17.59 4.98 7.69
C ASN A 309 18.35 3.77 8.25
N ILE A 310 19.61 3.53 7.83
CA ILE A 310 20.36 2.34 8.27
C ILE A 310 20.59 2.34 9.79
N PRO A 311 21.01 3.44 10.45
CA PRO A 311 21.26 3.41 11.89
C PRO A 311 20.02 3.15 12.75
N ARG A 312 18.79 3.34 12.23
CA ARG A 312 17.54 3.16 12.99
C ARG A 312 17.32 1.73 13.47
N VAL A 313 17.96 0.76 12.82
CA VAL A 313 17.87 -0.66 13.19
C VAL A 313 19.06 -1.11 14.05
N PHE A 314 20.03 -0.25 14.35
CA PHE A 314 21.21 -0.64 15.11
C PHE A 314 21.03 -0.45 16.62
N PRO A 315 21.56 -1.37 17.45
CA PRO A 315 21.84 -1.10 18.85
C PRO A 315 22.79 0.09 19.03
N ASP A 316 22.73 0.73 20.19
CA ASP A 316 23.65 1.82 20.57
C ASP A 316 25.12 1.36 20.46
N GLY A 317 25.98 2.26 19.96
CA GLY A 317 27.41 2.00 19.79
C GLY A 317 27.78 1.22 18.53
N LEU A 318 26.83 0.96 17.62
CA LEU A 318 27.09 0.40 16.29
C LEU A 318 26.79 1.38 15.15
N GLY A 319 27.63 1.32 14.12
CA GLY A 319 27.55 2.12 12.90
C GLY A 319 27.73 1.26 11.66
N ALA A 320 27.67 1.88 10.48
CA ALA A 320 27.86 1.21 9.20
C ALA A 320 29.00 1.84 8.39
N VAL A 321 29.75 0.99 7.70
CA VAL A 321 30.59 1.36 6.56
C VAL A 321 29.87 0.95 5.29
N ILE A 322 29.70 1.89 4.35
CA ILE A 322 29.10 1.64 3.03
C ILE A 322 30.20 1.76 1.96
N HIS A 323 30.33 0.73 1.12
CA HIS A 323 31.21 0.69 -0.03
C HIS A 323 30.44 1.18 -1.26
N THR A 324 30.71 2.41 -1.68
CA THR A 324 29.94 3.08 -2.74
C THR A 324 30.24 2.56 -4.14
N ASP A 325 31.33 1.80 -4.31
CA ASP A 325 31.73 1.12 -5.52
C ASP A 325 31.15 -0.30 -5.66
N ALA A 326 30.39 -0.77 -4.67
CA ALA A 326 29.84 -2.13 -4.65
C ALA A 326 28.68 -2.37 -5.63
N TRP A 327 28.05 -1.31 -6.14
CA TRP A 327 27.06 -1.37 -7.21
C TRP A 327 27.26 -0.20 -8.18
N GLU A 328 26.75 -0.35 -9.39
CA GLU A 328 26.77 0.75 -10.34
C GLU A 328 25.68 1.76 -10.00
N LEU A 329 26.07 3.02 -9.75
CA LEU A 329 25.13 4.10 -9.55
C LEU A 329 24.27 4.31 -10.82
N PRO A 330 22.93 4.18 -10.75
CA PRO A 330 22.08 4.33 -11.93
C PRO A 330 22.22 5.70 -12.61
N PRO A 331 22.12 5.78 -13.95
CA PRO A 331 22.26 7.03 -14.71
C PRO A 331 21.38 8.17 -14.21
N LEU A 332 20.18 7.85 -13.73
CA LEU A 332 19.24 8.83 -13.17
C LEU A 332 19.86 9.63 -12.01
N PHE A 333 20.55 8.97 -11.08
CA PHE A 333 21.17 9.66 -9.94
C PHE A 333 22.41 10.47 -10.36
N LYS A 334 23.20 9.94 -11.31
CA LYS A 334 24.33 10.68 -11.91
C LYS A 334 23.84 11.98 -12.55
N TRP A 335 22.76 11.90 -13.32
CA TRP A 335 22.12 13.06 -13.95
C TRP A 335 21.53 14.05 -12.92
N ILE A 336 20.79 13.56 -11.92
CA ILE A 336 20.22 14.39 -10.84
C ILE A 336 21.35 15.19 -10.17
N GLN A 337 22.42 14.51 -9.80
CA GLN A 337 23.54 15.12 -9.09
C GLN A 337 24.23 16.20 -9.93
N GLN A 338 24.59 15.89 -11.18
CA GLN A 338 25.29 16.79 -12.08
C GLN A 338 24.44 18.02 -12.44
N SER A 339 23.18 17.79 -12.82
CA SER A 339 22.25 18.85 -13.23
C SER A 339 21.86 19.74 -12.04
N GLY A 340 21.73 19.16 -10.86
CA GLY A 340 21.42 19.89 -9.63
C GLY A 340 22.63 20.58 -8.99
N ARG A 341 23.86 20.15 -9.31
CA ARG A 341 25.09 20.44 -8.56
C ARG A 341 24.93 20.10 -7.07
N ILE A 342 24.41 18.91 -6.79
CA ILE A 342 24.08 18.44 -5.44
C ILE A 342 25.33 17.79 -4.84
N GLU A 343 25.68 18.20 -3.62
CA GLU A 343 26.79 17.61 -2.87
C GLU A 343 26.54 16.13 -2.56
N ASP A 344 27.59 15.32 -2.47
CA ASP A 344 27.45 13.88 -2.21
C ASP A 344 26.72 13.59 -0.89
N SER A 345 26.95 14.41 0.15
CA SER A 345 26.27 14.32 1.44
C SER A 345 24.76 14.45 1.29
N GLU A 346 24.30 15.43 0.51
CA GLU A 346 22.89 15.67 0.25
C GLU A 346 22.29 14.58 -0.65
N MET A 347 23.04 14.07 -1.64
CA MET A 347 22.62 12.92 -2.43
C MET A 347 22.36 11.69 -1.55
N ARG A 348 23.28 11.37 -0.63
CA ARG A 348 23.20 10.22 0.29
C ARG A 348 22.13 10.34 1.36
N ARG A 349 21.72 11.57 1.69
CA ARG A 349 20.65 11.84 2.66
C ARG A 349 19.28 11.99 1.99
N THR A 350 19.21 12.31 0.70
CA THR A 350 17.93 12.51 0.01
C THR A 350 17.47 11.27 -0.74
N PHE A 351 18.41 10.55 -1.37
CA PHE A 351 18.10 9.50 -2.32
C PHE A 351 18.61 8.14 -1.86
N ASN A 352 18.00 7.09 -2.41
CA ASN A 352 18.38 5.71 -2.19
C ASN A 352 19.61 5.26 -3.01
N LEU A 353 20.06 6.09 -3.96
CA LEU A 353 21.24 5.89 -4.80
C LEU A 353 21.31 4.54 -5.52
N GLY A 354 20.17 3.91 -5.80
CA GLY A 354 20.11 2.61 -6.47
C GLY A 354 19.82 1.42 -5.55
N ILE A 355 19.74 1.60 -4.23
CA ILE A 355 19.44 0.55 -3.26
C ILE A 355 18.22 0.93 -2.43
N GLY A 356 17.10 0.23 -2.61
CA GLY A 356 15.84 0.56 -1.93
C GLY A 356 15.63 -0.16 -0.60
N MET A 357 16.34 -1.26 -0.36
CA MET A 357 16.22 -2.04 0.88
C MET A 357 17.60 -2.56 1.29
N VAL A 358 17.90 -2.50 2.58
CA VAL A 358 19.15 -3.02 3.16
C VAL A 358 18.83 -4.08 4.20
N LEU A 359 19.45 -5.25 4.08
CA LEU A 359 19.38 -6.34 5.05
C LEU A 359 20.70 -6.40 5.82
N VAL A 360 20.61 -6.46 7.14
CA VAL A 360 21.76 -6.67 8.04
C VAL A 360 21.74 -8.14 8.42
N VAL A 361 22.77 -8.88 8.02
CA VAL A 361 22.78 -10.35 8.08
C VAL A 361 24.10 -10.88 8.64
N SER A 362 24.08 -12.11 9.14
CA SER A 362 25.34 -12.78 9.51
C SER A 362 26.23 -13.05 8.28
N PRO A 363 27.55 -13.20 8.43
CA PRO A 363 28.46 -13.52 7.32
C PRO A 363 28.08 -14.78 6.53
N GLU A 364 27.54 -15.80 7.21
CA GLU A 364 27.09 -17.04 6.58
C GLU A 364 25.84 -16.80 5.72
N ALA A 365 24.88 -16.02 6.24
CA ALA A 365 23.69 -15.65 5.51
C ALA A 365 24.02 -14.76 4.30
N ALA A 366 24.96 -13.82 4.43
CA ALA A 366 25.46 -13.02 3.32
C ALA A 366 26.04 -13.90 2.20
N SER A 367 26.87 -14.88 2.56
CA SER A 367 27.47 -15.80 1.60
C SER A 367 26.41 -16.59 0.82
N ARG A 368 25.35 -17.04 1.50
CA ARG A 368 24.22 -17.72 0.85
C ARG A 368 23.43 -16.79 -0.07
N ILE A 369 23.03 -15.62 0.42
CA ILE A 369 22.23 -14.64 -0.35
C ILE A 369 22.96 -14.22 -1.63
N LEU A 370 24.26 -13.94 -1.53
CA LEU A 370 25.09 -13.57 -2.68
C LEU A 370 25.33 -14.76 -3.64
N GLY A 371 25.32 -15.99 -3.12
CA GLY A 371 25.38 -17.21 -3.94
C GLY A 371 24.11 -17.41 -4.76
N GLU A 372 22.94 -17.25 -4.14
CA GLU A 372 21.62 -17.29 -4.80
C GLU A 372 21.50 -16.18 -5.86
N ALA A 373 21.97 -14.97 -5.55
CA ALA A 373 21.97 -13.87 -6.50
C ALA A 373 22.82 -14.16 -7.75
N LYS A 374 23.97 -14.85 -7.60
CA LYS A 374 24.80 -15.29 -8.73
C LYS A 374 24.14 -16.37 -9.58
N ASN A 375 23.25 -17.17 -9.01
CA ASN A 375 22.50 -18.20 -9.74
C ASN A 375 21.31 -17.61 -10.53
N GLY A 376 21.03 -16.32 -10.37
CA GLY A 376 19.99 -15.61 -11.10
C GLY A 376 18.62 -15.60 -10.41
N ASP A 377 18.53 -16.02 -9.14
CA ASP A 377 17.27 -16.04 -8.40
C ASP A 377 16.75 -14.63 -8.12
N TYR A 378 17.66 -13.68 -7.88
CA TYR A 378 17.41 -12.26 -7.69
C TYR A 378 18.72 -11.44 -7.75
N VAL A 379 18.64 -10.12 -7.67
CA VAL A 379 19.81 -9.24 -7.61
C VAL A 379 20.00 -8.73 -6.17
N ALA A 380 21.23 -8.83 -5.67
CA ALA A 380 21.63 -8.32 -4.36
C ALA A 380 23.13 -8.00 -4.35
N TYR A 381 23.53 -6.99 -3.57
CA TYR A 381 24.91 -6.52 -3.47
C TYR A 381 25.40 -6.58 -2.03
N ARG A 382 26.66 -6.95 -1.80
CA ARG A 382 27.31 -6.66 -0.51
C ARG A 382 27.71 -5.20 -0.53
N ILE A 383 27.00 -4.36 0.22
CA ILE A 383 27.19 -2.91 0.17
C ILE A 383 28.01 -2.37 1.34
N GLY A 384 28.34 -3.20 2.32
CA GLY A 384 28.98 -2.71 3.54
C GLY A 384 29.04 -3.73 4.67
N GLU A 385 29.42 -3.22 5.83
CA GLU A 385 29.47 -3.97 7.08
C GLU A 385 29.19 -3.09 8.30
N VAL A 386 28.75 -3.74 9.37
CA VAL A 386 28.52 -3.10 10.67
C VAL A 386 29.86 -2.97 11.39
N VAL A 387 30.10 -1.80 11.98
CA VAL A 387 31.33 -1.47 12.70
C VAL A 387 31.00 -0.92 14.08
N ASP A 388 31.99 -0.94 14.99
CA ASP A 388 31.90 -0.20 16.25
C ASP A 388 31.88 1.32 15.96
N GLY A 389 31.07 2.08 16.70
CA GLY A 389 30.92 3.53 16.54
C GLY A 389 29.47 3.93 16.25
N GLU A 390 29.23 5.17 15.83
CA GLU A 390 27.87 5.64 15.52
C GLU A 390 27.80 6.24 14.11
N GLY A 391 26.62 6.13 13.49
CA GLY A 391 26.33 6.73 12.19
C GLY A 391 26.80 5.89 10.99
N VAL A 392 26.92 6.55 9.85
CA VAL A 392 27.25 5.93 8.57
C VAL A 392 28.48 6.60 7.96
N THR A 393 29.46 5.79 7.56
CA THR A 393 30.66 6.22 6.83
C THR A 393 30.64 5.63 5.43
N TYR A 394 31.24 6.35 4.47
CA TYR A 394 31.19 6.01 3.05
C TYR A 394 32.62 5.87 2.52
N HIS A 395 32.88 4.76 1.83
CA HIS A 395 34.16 4.38 1.26
C HIS A 395 34.07 4.19 -0.26
#